data_AF-A0A2G6FM56-F1
#
_entry.id   AF-A0A2G6FM56-F1
#
_cell.length_a   1.000
_cell.length_b   1.000
_cell.length_c   1.000
_cell.angle_alpha   90.00
_cell.angle_beta   90.00
_cell.angle_gamma   90.00
#
_symmetry.space_group_name_H-M   'P 1'
#
loop_
_entity.id
_entity.type
_entity.pdbx_description
1 polymer ?
#
loop_
_entity_poly.entity_id
_entity_poly.type
_entity_poly.pdbx_seq_one_letter_code
_entity_poly.pdbx_strand_id
1 'polypeptide(L)'
;MSQIVRQSAENLQKIRASKPLVHNITNYVVMNFTANALLAAGASPVMAHAINEVEDMAGIANALVLNIGTLSDDWVEAMVLAGQKASSLKTPVVLDPVGAGATALRTDAAKRILQEVAVRIVRGNSSEILALSGGSSATRGVDAANAVDEAAGVAVEMARELKTTLAITGKIDLVTDGERVIEVANGHEMMPYITGTGCTATALVGAFAAVEEDMPVAAAGALAFIGLAGERAARSASGPGSFAVHFLDALYGLSTEEFVQSAKIVVR
;
A
#
# COMPACT_ATOMS: atom_id res chain seq x y z
N MET A 1 9.84 12.60 -19.46
CA MET A 1 8.98 11.52 -18.92
C MET A 1 9.87 10.63 -18.07
N SER A 2 9.56 10.48 -16.77
CA SER A 2 10.45 9.75 -15.85
C SER A 2 10.51 8.27 -16.21
N GLN A 3 11.67 7.64 -16.00
CA GLN A 3 11.86 6.20 -16.20
C GLN A 3 10.87 5.38 -15.36
N ILE A 4 10.55 5.86 -14.15
CA ILE A 4 9.59 5.25 -13.22
C ILE A 4 8.18 5.18 -13.83
N VAL A 5 7.73 6.21 -14.55
CA VAL A 5 6.40 6.19 -15.20
C VAL A 5 6.31 5.08 -16.25
N ARG A 6 7.34 4.92 -17.08
CA ARG A 6 7.37 3.84 -18.09
C ARG A 6 7.42 2.46 -17.43
N GLN A 7 8.29 2.29 -16.43
CA GLN A 7 8.41 1.04 -15.70
C GLN A 7 7.09 0.67 -15.00
N SER A 8 6.39 1.64 -14.42
CA SER A 8 5.10 1.42 -13.76
C SER A 8 4.01 0.99 -14.75
N ALA A 9 4.00 1.55 -15.96
CA ALA A 9 3.08 1.11 -17.01
C ALA A 9 3.39 -0.32 -17.49
N GLU A 10 4.67 -0.66 -17.65
CA GLU A 10 5.09 -2.04 -17.95
C GLU A 10 4.68 -2.99 -16.82
N ASN A 11 4.79 -2.58 -15.56
CA ASN A 11 4.36 -3.38 -14.42
C ASN A 11 2.85 -3.60 -14.41
N LEU A 12 2.04 -2.59 -14.75
CA LEU A 12 0.59 -2.76 -14.95
C LEU A 12 0.30 -3.80 -16.05
N GLN A 13 1.06 -3.78 -17.15
CA GLN A 13 0.94 -4.80 -18.20
C GLN A 13 1.34 -6.19 -17.71
N LYS A 14 2.45 -6.31 -16.96
CA LYS A 14 2.89 -7.57 -16.35
C LYS A 14 1.85 -8.14 -15.41
N ILE A 15 1.25 -7.33 -14.52
CA ILE A 15 0.17 -7.75 -13.61
C ILE A 15 -0.98 -8.37 -14.39
N ARG A 16 -1.46 -7.68 -15.44
CA ARG A 16 -2.58 -8.17 -16.26
C ARG A 16 -2.23 -9.44 -17.04
N ALA A 17 -0.97 -9.61 -17.43
CA ALA A 17 -0.50 -10.78 -18.17
C ALA A 17 -0.26 -12.01 -17.27
N SER A 18 0.40 -11.84 -16.12
CA SER A 18 0.78 -12.92 -15.21
C SER A 18 -0.28 -13.24 -14.16
N LYS A 19 -1.20 -12.31 -13.90
CA LYS A 19 -2.28 -12.41 -12.90
C LYS A 19 -1.75 -12.86 -11.53
N PRO A 20 -0.83 -12.09 -10.91
CA PRO A 20 -0.15 -12.52 -9.70
C PRO A 20 -1.15 -12.80 -8.56
N LEU A 21 -0.90 -13.86 -7.81
CA LEU A 21 -1.66 -14.21 -6.61
C LEU A 21 -1.24 -13.29 -5.46
N VAL A 22 -2.16 -12.44 -4.99
CA VAL A 22 -1.95 -11.53 -3.86
C VAL A 22 -2.72 -12.05 -2.66
N HIS A 23 -2.00 -12.56 -1.67
CA HIS A 23 -2.58 -13.03 -0.42
C HIS A 23 -2.79 -11.85 0.53
N ASN A 24 -4.04 -11.62 0.91
CA ASN A 24 -4.45 -10.51 1.77
C ASN A 24 -4.95 -11.06 3.11
N ILE A 25 -4.24 -10.73 4.18
CA ILE A 25 -4.75 -10.84 5.54
C ILE A 25 -5.18 -9.42 5.94
N THR A 26 -6.43 -9.08 5.63
CA THR A 26 -6.97 -7.72 5.73
C THR A 26 -8.24 -7.65 6.55
N ASN A 27 -8.60 -6.44 6.97
CA ASN A 27 -9.73 -6.20 7.86
C ASN A 27 -11.10 -6.51 7.23
N TYR A 28 -12.08 -6.80 8.09
CA TYR A 28 -13.44 -7.18 7.67
C TYR A 28 -14.16 -6.12 6.82
N VAL A 29 -13.87 -4.84 7.05
CA VAL A 29 -14.58 -3.73 6.41
C VAL A 29 -14.27 -3.66 4.91
N VAL A 30 -13.09 -4.13 4.49
CA VAL A 30 -12.57 -3.89 3.13
C VAL A 30 -12.36 -5.16 2.30
N MET A 31 -12.50 -6.37 2.88
CA MET A 31 -12.21 -7.63 2.17
C MET A 31 -12.81 -7.69 0.77
N ASN A 32 -14.11 -7.43 0.64
CA ASN A 32 -14.80 -7.49 -0.65
C ASN A 32 -14.29 -6.42 -1.64
N PHE A 33 -14.15 -5.18 -1.17
CA PHE A 33 -13.73 -4.07 -2.03
C PHE A 33 -12.29 -4.25 -2.51
N THR A 34 -11.39 -4.67 -1.63
CA THR A 34 -10.00 -4.99 -1.94
C THR A 34 -9.88 -6.15 -2.94
N ALA A 35 -10.68 -7.22 -2.78
CA ALA A 35 -10.72 -8.32 -3.74
C ALA A 35 -11.16 -7.84 -5.14
N ASN A 36 -12.25 -7.07 -5.20
CA ASN A 36 -12.77 -6.54 -6.46
C ASN A 36 -11.78 -5.57 -7.13
N ALA A 37 -11.06 -4.76 -6.36
CA ALA A 37 -10.04 -3.86 -6.90
C ALA A 37 -8.83 -4.60 -7.48
N LEU A 38 -8.37 -5.67 -6.82
CA LEU A 38 -7.31 -6.53 -7.35
C LEU A 38 -7.75 -7.24 -8.63
N LEU A 39 -8.98 -7.77 -8.66
CA LEU A 39 -9.56 -8.37 -9.86
C LEU A 39 -9.66 -7.36 -11.01
N ALA A 40 -10.14 -6.14 -10.73
CA ALA A 40 -10.23 -5.07 -11.72
C ALA A 40 -8.85 -4.68 -12.26
N ALA A 41 -7.82 -4.63 -11.41
CA ALA A 41 -6.45 -4.35 -11.82
C ALA A 41 -5.82 -5.50 -12.65
N GLY A 42 -6.40 -6.70 -12.61
CA GLY A 42 -5.92 -7.89 -13.33
C GLY A 42 -5.09 -8.86 -12.48
N ALA A 43 -5.02 -8.67 -11.16
CA ALA A 43 -4.40 -9.60 -10.22
C ALA A 43 -5.40 -10.68 -9.74
N SER A 44 -4.90 -11.67 -9.00
CA SER A 44 -5.71 -12.73 -8.38
C SER A 44 -5.71 -12.56 -6.86
N PRO A 45 -6.81 -12.13 -6.22
CA PRO A 45 -6.86 -12.00 -4.78
C PRO A 45 -7.12 -13.34 -4.07
N VAL A 46 -6.53 -13.52 -2.90
CA VAL A 46 -6.94 -14.55 -1.94
C VAL A 46 -6.98 -14.00 -0.51
N MET A 47 -8.04 -14.32 0.23
CA MET A 47 -8.28 -13.84 1.60
C MET A 47 -8.33 -15.02 2.57
N ALA A 48 -7.18 -15.62 2.85
CA ALA A 48 -7.03 -16.70 3.83
C ALA A 48 -6.37 -16.16 5.09
N HIS A 49 -6.96 -16.38 6.26
CA HIS A 49 -6.44 -15.85 7.54
C HIS A 49 -6.45 -16.90 8.66
N ALA A 50 -6.92 -18.12 8.38
CA ALA A 50 -6.95 -19.17 9.38
C ALA A 50 -5.55 -19.72 9.63
N ILE A 51 -5.14 -19.79 10.90
CA ILE A 51 -3.78 -20.19 11.33
C ILE A 51 -3.33 -21.52 10.68
N ASN A 52 -4.26 -22.44 10.46
CA ASN A 52 -4.00 -23.77 9.92
C ASN A 52 -3.79 -23.82 8.39
N GLU A 53 -3.98 -22.73 7.65
CA GLU A 53 -3.76 -22.69 6.19
C GLU A 53 -2.92 -21.50 5.70
N VAL A 54 -2.67 -20.50 6.56
CA VAL A 54 -2.02 -19.25 6.14
C VAL A 54 -0.61 -19.43 5.63
N GLU A 55 0.16 -20.39 6.15
CA GLU A 55 1.49 -20.72 5.63
C GLU A 55 1.42 -21.39 4.25
N ASP A 56 0.44 -22.26 4.02
CA ASP A 56 0.25 -22.90 2.72
C ASP A 56 -0.12 -21.85 1.67
N MET A 57 -1.03 -20.94 2.01
CA MET A 57 -1.46 -19.88 1.10
C MET A 57 -0.33 -18.86 0.83
N ALA A 58 0.39 -18.43 1.87
CA ALA A 58 1.55 -17.55 1.72
C ALA A 58 2.67 -18.23 0.92
N GLY A 59 2.76 -19.57 1.00
CA GLY A 59 3.75 -20.38 0.30
C GLY A 59 3.63 -20.38 -1.22
N ILE A 60 2.45 -20.07 -1.76
CA ILE A 60 2.18 -20.02 -3.21
C ILE A 60 1.90 -18.61 -3.73
N ALA A 61 1.78 -17.62 -2.84
CA ALA A 61 1.47 -16.25 -3.20
C ALA A 61 2.69 -15.54 -3.84
N ASN A 62 2.41 -14.62 -4.76
CA ASN A 62 3.42 -13.76 -5.38
C ASN A 62 3.65 -12.47 -4.57
N ALA A 63 2.72 -12.10 -3.70
CA ALA A 63 2.88 -11.07 -2.68
C ALA A 63 1.95 -11.35 -1.48
N LEU A 64 2.36 -10.91 -0.29
CA LEU A 64 1.56 -10.95 0.93
C LEU A 64 1.26 -9.53 1.41
N VAL A 65 0.00 -9.25 1.72
CA VAL A 65 -0.47 -7.97 2.20
C VAL A 65 -1.08 -8.17 3.59
N LEU A 66 -0.53 -7.47 4.57
CA LEU A 66 -0.93 -7.51 5.97
C LEU A 66 -1.58 -6.18 6.35
N ASN A 67 -2.83 -6.21 6.79
CA ASN A 67 -3.56 -5.01 7.22
C ASN A 67 -4.27 -5.24 8.56
N ILE A 68 -3.93 -4.42 9.55
CA ILE A 68 -4.38 -4.59 10.95
C ILE A 68 -5.70 -3.87 11.28
N GLY A 69 -6.48 -3.45 10.28
CA GLY A 69 -7.64 -2.56 10.47
C GLY A 69 -8.68 -3.04 11.49
N THR A 70 -8.97 -4.33 11.55
CA THR A 70 -9.85 -4.98 12.54
C THR A 70 -9.12 -6.13 13.24
N LEU A 71 -7.90 -5.89 13.71
CA LEU A 71 -7.06 -6.91 14.31
C LEU A 71 -7.68 -7.61 15.53
N SER A 72 -7.22 -8.83 15.75
CA SER A 72 -7.35 -9.63 16.97
C SER A 72 -6.04 -10.37 17.20
N ASP A 73 -5.82 -10.94 18.39
CA ASP A 73 -4.57 -11.64 18.69
C ASP A 73 -4.32 -12.82 17.74
N ASP A 74 -5.34 -13.65 17.48
CA ASP A 74 -5.27 -14.77 16.51
C ASP A 74 -4.93 -14.31 15.10
N TRP A 75 -5.45 -13.13 14.70
CA TRP A 75 -5.16 -12.54 13.40
C TRP A 75 -3.74 -12.03 13.31
N VAL A 76 -3.22 -11.37 14.35
CA VAL A 76 -1.82 -10.92 14.37
C VAL A 76 -0.89 -12.13 14.33
N GLU A 77 -1.22 -13.21 15.04
CA GLU A 77 -0.47 -14.46 14.98
C GLU A 77 -0.46 -15.06 13.56
N ALA A 78 -1.62 -15.14 12.91
CA ALA A 78 -1.74 -15.58 11.53
C ALA A 78 -0.93 -14.70 10.56
N MET A 79 -0.91 -13.37 10.76
CA MET A 79 -0.11 -12.43 9.97
C MET A 79 1.39 -12.68 10.14
N VAL A 80 1.85 -12.95 11.37
CA VAL A 80 3.25 -13.27 11.65
C VAL A 80 3.66 -14.59 10.99
N LEU A 81 2.86 -15.65 11.14
CA LEU A 81 3.14 -16.95 10.52
C LEU A 81 3.21 -16.85 8.98
N ALA A 82 2.19 -16.22 8.37
CA ALA A 82 2.19 -15.96 6.92
C ALA A 82 3.40 -15.12 6.50
N GLY A 83 3.72 -14.09 7.28
CA GLY A 83 4.83 -13.18 7.04
C GLY A 83 6.19 -13.88 7.10
N GLN A 84 6.43 -14.72 8.10
CA GLN A 84 7.64 -15.52 8.24
C GLN A 84 7.78 -16.50 7.07
N LYS A 85 6.68 -17.15 6.67
CA LYS A 85 6.65 -18.03 5.50
C LYS A 85 7.00 -17.27 4.22
N ALA A 86 6.34 -16.15 3.94
CA ALA A 86 6.63 -15.30 2.78
C ALA A 86 8.09 -14.81 2.80
N SER A 87 8.60 -14.41 3.97
CA SER A 87 10.00 -13.97 4.17
C SER A 87 10.99 -15.07 3.78
N SER A 88 10.73 -16.32 4.19
CA SER A 88 11.59 -17.47 3.86
C SER A 88 11.68 -17.75 2.35
N LEU A 89 10.62 -17.40 1.61
CA LEU A 89 10.52 -17.56 0.16
C LEU A 89 10.91 -16.30 -0.62
N LYS A 90 11.25 -15.22 0.09
CA LYS A 90 11.49 -13.87 -0.48
C LYS A 90 10.27 -13.30 -1.22
N THR A 91 9.08 -13.79 -0.91
CA THR A 91 7.81 -13.19 -1.37
C THR A 91 7.67 -11.82 -0.72
N PRO A 92 7.43 -10.74 -1.49
CA PRO A 92 7.33 -9.40 -0.94
C PRO A 92 6.14 -9.29 0.03
N VAL A 93 6.41 -8.77 1.22
CA VAL A 93 5.40 -8.50 2.24
C VAL A 93 5.16 -6.99 2.33
N VAL A 94 3.89 -6.58 2.24
CA VAL A 94 3.44 -5.19 2.37
C VAL A 94 2.61 -5.05 3.65
N LEU A 95 2.95 -4.10 4.51
CA LEU A 95 2.25 -3.83 5.76
C LEU A 95 1.46 -2.52 5.68
N ASP A 96 0.19 -2.58 6.09
CA ASP A 96 -0.70 -1.44 6.33
C ASP A 96 -1.02 -1.35 7.84
N PRO A 97 -0.34 -0.46 8.59
CA PRO A 97 -0.44 -0.37 10.04
C PRO A 97 -1.68 0.45 10.47
N VAL A 98 -2.84 0.17 9.89
CA VAL A 98 -4.08 0.94 10.06
C VAL A 98 -4.38 1.24 11.54
N GLY A 99 -4.39 2.53 11.88
CA GLY A 99 -4.66 3.03 13.22
C GLY A 99 -3.54 2.84 14.23
N ALA A 100 -2.31 2.55 13.79
CA ALA A 100 -1.13 2.72 14.64
C ALA A 100 -1.10 4.15 15.23
N GLY A 101 -0.75 4.28 16.49
CA GLY A 101 -0.86 5.52 17.26
C GLY A 101 -2.24 5.78 17.90
N ALA A 102 -3.32 5.18 17.39
CA ALA A 102 -4.65 5.35 17.99
C ALA A 102 -4.84 4.52 19.28
N THR A 103 -4.19 3.35 19.35
CA THR A 103 -4.20 2.47 20.53
C THR A 103 -2.84 1.79 20.68
N ALA A 104 -2.51 1.37 21.90
CA ALA A 104 -1.31 0.57 22.17
C ALA A 104 -1.33 -0.74 21.37
N LEU A 105 -2.46 -1.48 21.41
CA LEU A 105 -2.65 -2.74 20.69
C LEU A 105 -2.28 -2.64 19.20
N ARG A 106 -2.75 -1.61 18.50
CA ARG A 106 -2.43 -1.41 17.06
C ARG A 106 -0.96 -1.10 16.82
N THR A 107 -0.40 -0.22 17.65
CA THR A 107 1.01 0.18 17.56
C THR A 107 1.94 -1.00 17.84
N ASP A 108 1.65 -1.76 18.88
CA ASP A 108 2.44 -2.90 19.32
C ASP A 108 2.35 -4.05 18.32
N ALA A 109 1.17 -4.33 17.76
CA ALA A 109 0.99 -5.32 16.71
C ALA A 109 1.77 -4.97 15.43
N ALA A 110 1.72 -3.71 14.97
CA ALA A 110 2.49 -3.28 13.81
C ALA A 110 4.01 -3.40 14.05
N LYS A 111 4.48 -3.01 15.24
CA LYS A 111 5.89 -3.16 15.64
C LYS A 111 6.31 -4.62 15.72
N ARG A 112 5.47 -5.50 16.28
CA ARG A 112 5.69 -6.95 16.31
C ARG A 112 5.89 -7.52 14.91
N ILE A 113 4.97 -7.20 13.98
CA ILE A 113 5.08 -7.64 12.59
C ILE A 113 6.39 -7.14 11.96
N LEU A 114 6.75 -5.87 12.14
CA LEU A 114 8.00 -5.30 11.63
C LEU A 114 9.27 -5.96 12.21
N GLN A 115 9.20 -6.47 13.44
CA GLN A 115 10.31 -7.16 14.10
C GLN A 115 10.44 -8.62 13.65
N GLU A 116 9.32 -9.31 13.40
CA GLU A 116 9.29 -10.74 13.14
C GLU A 116 9.18 -11.11 11.65
N VAL A 117 8.82 -10.16 10.78
CA VAL A 117 8.58 -10.37 9.36
C VAL A 117 9.48 -9.45 8.52
N ALA A 118 10.05 -9.98 7.43
CA ALA A 118 10.83 -9.20 6.48
C ALA A 118 9.90 -8.35 5.58
N VAL A 119 9.27 -7.34 6.16
CA VAL A 119 8.42 -6.39 5.45
C VAL A 119 9.26 -5.60 4.46
N ARG A 120 8.79 -5.54 3.20
CA ARG A 120 9.49 -4.87 2.09
C ARG A 120 8.94 -3.47 1.82
N ILE A 121 7.65 -3.27 2.10
CA ILE A 121 6.97 -1.99 1.97
C ILE A 121 6.03 -1.79 3.18
N VAL A 122 6.12 -0.64 3.83
CA VAL A 122 5.10 -0.20 4.80
C VAL A 122 4.38 0.99 4.17
N ARG A 123 3.06 0.92 4.09
CA ARG A 123 2.24 2.02 3.57
C ARG A 123 1.27 2.47 4.66
N GLY A 124 1.24 3.77 4.94
CA GLY A 124 0.34 4.37 5.92
C GLY A 124 0.14 5.86 5.65
N ASN A 125 -0.71 6.51 6.44
CA ASN A 125 -0.74 7.97 6.47
C ASN A 125 0.39 8.53 7.35
N SER A 126 0.56 9.85 7.39
CA SER A 126 1.63 10.48 8.16
C SER A 126 1.55 10.19 9.66
N SER A 127 0.36 10.19 10.26
CA SER A 127 0.22 9.95 11.70
C SER A 127 0.52 8.50 12.10
N GLU A 128 0.14 7.53 11.28
CA GLU A 128 0.46 6.11 11.48
C GLU A 128 1.97 5.86 11.40
N ILE A 129 2.65 6.43 10.41
CA ILE A 129 4.10 6.26 10.22
C ILE A 129 4.88 6.95 11.36
N LEU A 130 4.47 8.16 11.75
CA LEU A 130 5.05 8.86 12.91
C LEU A 130 4.86 8.09 14.22
N ALA A 131 3.74 7.39 14.40
CA ALA A 131 3.52 6.56 15.59
C ALA A 131 4.47 5.35 15.65
N LEU A 132 4.87 4.82 14.50
CA LEU A 132 5.81 3.68 14.43
C LEU A 132 7.26 4.09 14.70
N SER A 133 7.66 5.33 14.42
CA SER A 133 9.04 5.81 14.62
C SER A 133 9.45 6.00 16.08
N GLY A 134 8.56 5.72 17.04
CA GLY A 134 8.95 5.58 18.45
C GLY A 134 9.15 6.89 19.22
N GLY A 135 8.64 8.01 18.73
CA GLY A 135 8.58 9.26 19.51
C GLY A 135 9.85 10.10 19.54
N SER A 136 10.89 9.78 18.75
CA SER A 136 12.03 10.68 18.53
C SER A 136 11.61 12.03 17.93
N SER A 137 10.42 12.12 17.34
CA SER A 137 9.79 13.37 16.85
C SER A 137 8.80 14.01 17.84
N ALA A 138 8.47 13.38 18.97
CA ALA A 138 7.48 13.90 19.93
C ALA A 138 7.94 15.17 20.67
N THR A 139 9.19 15.62 20.45
CA THR A 139 9.79 16.82 21.07
C THR A 139 9.89 18.05 20.17
N ARG A 140 9.35 18.04 18.94
CA ARG A 140 9.24 19.25 18.11
C ARG A 140 7.78 19.71 18.02
N GLY A 141 7.54 20.95 18.47
CA GLY A 141 6.21 21.55 18.60
C GLY A 141 5.41 21.55 17.30
N VAL A 142 4.11 21.34 17.44
CA VAL A 142 3.17 21.07 16.35
C VAL A 142 2.72 22.38 15.69
N ASP A 143 3.38 22.77 14.59
CA ASP A 143 2.86 23.75 13.64
C ASP A 143 2.47 23.03 12.35
N ALA A 144 1.16 23.01 12.04
CA ALA A 144 0.56 22.22 10.95
C ALA A 144 1.09 22.55 9.54
N ALA A 145 1.87 23.63 9.38
CA ALA A 145 2.49 24.02 8.12
C ALA A 145 3.75 23.22 7.75
N ASN A 146 4.44 22.59 8.73
CA ASN A 146 5.70 21.86 8.53
C ASN A 146 5.57 20.33 8.52
N ALA A 147 4.34 19.81 8.68
CA ALA A 147 4.11 18.38 8.93
C ALA A 147 4.51 17.44 7.78
N VAL A 148 4.49 17.92 6.53
CA VAL A 148 4.79 17.08 5.35
C VAL A 148 6.29 16.90 5.16
N ASP A 149 7.07 17.98 5.26
CA ASP A 149 8.54 17.91 5.18
C ASP A 149 9.14 17.20 6.39
N GLU A 150 8.51 17.33 7.57
CA GLU A 150 8.91 16.59 8.77
C GLU A 150 8.58 15.09 8.65
N ALA A 151 7.39 14.74 8.14
CA ALA A 151 7.04 13.35 7.87
C ALA A 151 7.96 12.72 6.81
N ALA A 152 8.40 13.49 5.81
CA ALA A 152 9.38 13.06 4.82
C ALA A 152 10.73 12.73 5.46
N GLY A 153 11.24 13.60 6.35
CA GLY A 153 12.48 13.36 7.09
C GLY A 153 12.42 12.09 7.94
N VAL A 154 11.35 11.93 8.72
CA VAL A 154 11.13 10.74 9.55
C VAL A 154 11.00 9.48 8.68
N ALA A 155 10.33 9.57 7.53
CA ALA A 155 10.18 8.45 6.61
C ALA A 155 11.53 7.97 6.08
N VAL A 156 12.40 8.90 5.70
CA VAL A 156 13.74 8.59 5.18
C VAL A 156 14.59 7.89 6.24
N GLU A 157 14.59 8.40 7.48
CA GLU A 157 15.32 7.79 8.59
C GLU A 157 14.81 6.39 8.90
N MET A 158 13.48 6.25 9.08
CA MET A 158 12.86 4.97 9.38
C MET A 158 13.03 3.94 8.24
N ALA A 159 12.98 4.37 6.98
CA ALA A 159 13.25 3.51 5.83
C ALA A 159 14.69 2.95 5.86
N ARG A 160 15.69 3.78 6.21
CA ARG A 160 17.09 3.32 6.38
C ARG A 160 17.24 2.35 7.54
N GLU A 161 16.66 2.67 8.69
CA GLU A 161 16.76 1.85 9.90
C GLU A 161 16.15 0.46 9.70
N LEU A 162 14.95 0.42 9.12
CA LEU A 162 14.21 -0.81 8.86
C LEU A 162 14.63 -1.53 7.57
N LYS A 163 15.41 -0.87 6.70
CA LYS A 163 15.77 -1.36 5.35
C LYS A 163 14.53 -1.75 4.53
N THR A 164 13.48 -0.95 4.67
CA THR A 164 12.18 -1.15 4.01
C THR A 164 11.80 0.11 3.24
N THR A 165 11.01 -0.04 2.19
CA THR A 165 10.37 1.11 1.57
C THR A 165 9.22 1.60 2.44
N LEU A 166 9.13 2.91 2.65
CA LEU A 166 7.97 3.56 3.25
C LEU A 166 7.18 4.32 2.17
N ALA A 167 5.86 4.22 2.24
CA ALA A 167 4.92 4.98 1.42
C ALA A 167 3.95 5.74 2.33
N ILE A 168 4.12 7.06 2.42
CA ILE A 168 3.24 7.97 3.15
C ILE A 168 2.22 8.53 2.19
N THR A 169 0.94 8.25 2.43
CA THR A 169 -0.12 8.77 1.57
C THR A 169 -0.78 10.03 2.11
N GLY A 170 -1.20 10.91 1.20
CA GLY A 170 -1.84 12.18 1.52
C GLY A 170 -2.37 12.87 0.26
N LYS A 171 -2.32 14.20 0.23
CA LYS A 171 -2.64 14.97 -0.99
C LYS A 171 -1.57 14.78 -2.08
N ILE A 172 -0.32 14.65 -1.64
CA ILE A 172 0.81 14.18 -2.43
C ILE A 172 1.34 13.00 -1.64
N ASP A 173 1.43 11.84 -2.28
CA ASP A 173 2.03 10.67 -1.67
C ASP A 173 3.55 10.75 -1.79
N LEU A 174 4.24 10.24 -0.78
CA LEU A 174 5.69 10.19 -0.69
C LEU A 174 6.14 8.75 -0.52
N VAL A 175 7.10 8.31 -1.34
CA VAL A 175 7.69 6.98 -1.27
C VAL A 175 9.21 7.09 -1.12
N THR A 176 9.80 6.35 -0.19
CA THR A 176 11.26 6.37 0.03
C THR A 176 11.78 5.01 0.51
N ASP A 177 12.97 4.65 0.05
CA ASP A 177 13.82 3.56 0.59
C ASP A 177 14.88 4.09 1.57
N GLY A 178 14.84 5.39 1.86
CA GLY A 178 15.86 6.08 2.65
C GLY A 178 17.00 6.67 1.82
N GLU A 179 17.14 6.33 0.54
CA GLU A 179 18.17 6.90 -0.33
C GLU A 179 17.60 7.97 -1.25
N ARG A 180 16.41 7.71 -1.80
CA ARG A 180 15.69 8.62 -2.70
C ARG A 180 14.27 8.85 -2.23
N VAL A 181 13.68 9.95 -2.69
CA VAL A 181 12.28 10.30 -2.43
C VAL A 181 11.54 10.40 -3.75
N ILE A 182 10.42 9.69 -3.86
CA ILE A 182 9.54 9.71 -5.02
C ILE A 182 8.21 10.31 -4.57
N GLU A 183 7.74 11.31 -5.29
CA GLU A 183 6.43 11.94 -5.04
C GLU A 183 5.43 11.52 -6.11
N VAL A 184 4.19 11.26 -5.67
CA VAL A 184 3.06 10.94 -6.53
C VAL A 184 1.93 11.93 -6.23
N ALA A 185 1.54 12.71 -7.23
CA ALA A 185 0.53 13.76 -7.09
C ALA A 185 -0.79 13.44 -7.82
N ASN A 186 -1.07 12.15 -8.04
CA ASN A 186 -2.34 11.68 -8.57
C ASN A 186 -3.36 11.42 -7.45
N GLY A 187 -4.65 11.55 -7.76
CA GLY A 187 -5.73 11.26 -6.81
C GLY A 187 -6.90 12.24 -6.91
N HIS A 188 -7.94 11.99 -6.12
CA HIS A 188 -9.14 12.82 -6.09
C HIS A 188 -9.72 12.99 -4.68
N GLU A 189 -10.31 14.16 -4.40
CA GLU A 189 -10.91 14.50 -3.10
C GLU A 189 -12.11 13.63 -2.69
N MET A 190 -12.66 12.85 -3.62
CA MET A 190 -13.74 11.89 -3.33
C MET A 190 -13.21 10.56 -2.76
N MET A 191 -11.92 10.24 -2.92
CA MET A 191 -11.35 8.97 -2.46
C MET A 191 -11.49 8.73 -0.94
N PRO A 192 -11.35 9.74 -0.06
CA PRO A 192 -11.58 9.56 1.37
C PRO A 192 -13.04 9.26 1.76
N TYR A 193 -14.01 9.48 0.87
CA TYR A 193 -15.43 9.24 1.15
C TYR A 193 -15.90 7.82 0.81
N ILE A 194 -14.99 6.95 0.36
CA ILE A 194 -15.23 5.51 0.26
C ILE A 194 -14.32 4.80 1.25
N THR A 195 -14.91 3.96 2.09
CA THR A 195 -14.13 3.12 3.00
C THR A 195 -13.18 2.20 2.24
N GLY A 196 -11.95 2.08 2.73
CA GLY A 196 -10.99 1.12 2.19
C GLY A 196 -10.24 1.52 0.92
N THR A 197 -10.36 2.76 0.43
CA THR A 197 -9.46 3.24 -0.65
C THR A 197 -8.00 3.17 -0.22
N GLY A 198 -7.72 3.53 1.03
CA GLY A 198 -6.42 3.31 1.66
C GLY A 198 -6.00 1.83 1.63
N CYS A 199 -6.78 0.93 2.23
CA CYS A 199 -6.42 -0.49 2.30
C CYS A 199 -6.27 -1.13 0.91
N THR A 200 -7.06 -0.68 -0.06
CA THR A 200 -6.98 -1.08 -1.46
C THR A 200 -5.67 -0.62 -2.10
N ALA A 201 -5.17 0.58 -1.77
CA ALA A 201 -3.86 1.02 -2.21
C ALA A 201 -2.77 0.04 -1.75
N THR A 202 -2.79 -0.40 -0.50
CA THR A 202 -1.84 -1.38 0.02
C THR A 202 -1.90 -2.71 -0.75
N ALA A 203 -3.11 -3.19 -1.06
CA ALA A 203 -3.28 -4.41 -1.85
C ALA A 203 -2.72 -4.28 -3.27
N LEU A 204 -2.99 -3.14 -3.93
CA LEU A 204 -2.44 -2.84 -5.26
C LEU A 204 -0.92 -2.67 -5.21
N VAL A 205 -0.36 -2.09 -4.15
CA VAL A 205 1.09 -2.06 -3.91
C VAL A 205 1.65 -3.48 -3.85
N GLY A 206 0.95 -4.41 -3.19
CA GLY A 206 1.30 -5.83 -3.22
C GLY A 206 1.30 -6.43 -4.63
N ALA A 207 0.29 -6.12 -5.44
CA ALA A 207 0.23 -6.59 -6.84
C ALA A 207 1.40 -6.04 -7.70
N PHE A 208 1.79 -4.78 -7.52
CA PHE A 208 2.96 -4.21 -8.18
C PHE A 208 4.27 -4.82 -7.66
N ALA A 209 4.41 -5.01 -6.35
CA ALA A 209 5.58 -5.64 -5.74
C ALA A 209 5.78 -7.10 -6.20
N ALA A 210 4.69 -7.79 -6.57
CA ALA A 210 4.76 -9.15 -7.13
C ALA A 210 5.46 -9.22 -8.50
N VAL A 211 5.60 -8.11 -9.23
CA VAL A 211 6.17 -8.07 -10.59
C VAL A 211 7.31 -7.07 -10.77
N GLU A 212 7.72 -6.39 -9.69
CA GLU A 212 8.73 -5.35 -9.66
C GLU A 212 9.67 -5.58 -8.47
N GLU A 213 10.97 -5.65 -8.75
CA GLU A 213 12.00 -5.88 -7.73
C GLU A 213 12.36 -4.58 -6.98
N ASP A 214 12.25 -3.44 -7.66
CA ASP A 214 12.45 -2.10 -7.09
C ASP A 214 11.20 -1.67 -6.29
N MET A 215 11.21 -1.92 -4.99
CA MET A 215 10.07 -1.67 -4.09
C MET A 215 9.58 -0.20 -4.08
N PRO A 216 10.44 0.83 -4.11
CA PRO A 216 10.01 2.22 -4.32
C PRO A 216 9.27 2.43 -5.64
N VAL A 217 9.73 1.83 -6.74
CA VAL A 217 9.04 1.89 -8.04
C VAL A 217 7.70 1.15 -7.98
N ALA A 218 7.64 -0.01 -7.34
CA ALA A 218 6.40 -0.76 -7.14
C ALA A 218 5.36 0.06 -6.38
N ALA A 219 5.75 0.65 -5.25
CA ALA A 219 4.87 1.47 -4.42
C ALA A 219 4.42 2.75 -5.16
N ALA A 220 5.33 3.50 -5.77
CA ALA A 220 4.99 4.72 -6.51
C ALA A 220 4.10 4.43 -7.73
N GLY A 221 4.37 3.34 -8.46
CA GLY A 221 3.57 2.91 -9.60
C GLY A 221 2.14 2.55 -9.21
N ALA A 222 1.96 1.80 -8.11
CA ALA A 222 0.64 1.46 -7.58
C ALA A 222 -0.12 2.70 -7.07
N LEU A 223 0.55 3.64 -6.40
CA LEU A 223 -0.06 4.89 -5.93
C LEU A 223 -0.48 5.80 -7.10
N ALA A 224 0.34 5.87 -8.16
CA ALA A 224 -0.05 6.58 -9.37
C ALA A 224 -1.24 5.91 -10.06
N PHE A 225 -1.24 4.57 -10.13
CA PHE A 225 -2.33 3.78 -10.71
C PHE A 225 -3.66 4.04 -10.01
N ILE A 226 -3.68 3.92 -8.68
CA ILE A 226 -4.88 4.13 -7.88
C ILE A 226 -5.34 5.59 -7.91
N GLY A 227 -4.39 6.54 -7.89
CA GLY A 227 -4.69 7.96 -7.99
C GLY A 227 -5.32 8.31 -9.34
N LEU A 228 -4.80 7.77 -10.44
CA LEU A 228 -5.37 7.93 -11.78
C LEU A 228 -6.75 7.31 -11.92
N ALA A 229 -6.96 6.12 -11.35
CA ALA A 229 -8.30 5.52 -11.30
C ALA A 229 -9.28 6.43 -10.53
N GLY A 230 -8.83 7.06 -9.44
CA GLY A 230 -9.59 8.06 -8.72
C GLY A 230 -9.92 9.30 -9.56
N GLU A 231 -8.94 9.88 -10.25
CA GLU A 231 -9.16 11.02 -11.16
C GLU A 231 -10.15 10.66 -12.28
N ARG A 232 -10.06 9.46 -12.84
CA ARG A 232 -10.94 8.99 -13.92
C ARG A 232 -12.37 8.76 -13.42
N ALA A 233 -12.53 8.10 -12.28
CA ALA A 233 -13.85 7.82 -11.69
C ALA A 233 -14.61 9.10 -11.33
N ALA A 234 -13.90 10.13 -10.86
CA ALA A 234 -14.49 11.40 -10.48
C ALA A 234 -15.15 12.16 -11.65
N ARG A 235 -14.71 11.91 -12.90
CA ARG A 235 -15.29 12.56 -14.09
C ARG A 235 -16.75 12.17 -14.34
N SER A 236 -17.17 11.01 -13.85
CA SER A 236 -18.51 10.46 -14.07
C SER A 236 -19.32 10.27 -12.79
N ALA A 237 -18.68 10.35 -11.62
CA ALA A 237 -19.35 10.19 -10.33
C ALA A 237 -20.23 11.39 -9.97
N SER A 238 -21.44 11.12 -9.51
CA SER A 238 -22.36 12.11 -8.91
C SER A 238 -22.26 12.16 -7.38
N GLY A 239 -21.41 11.33 -6.78
CA GLY A 239 -21.20 11.22 -5.34
C GLY A 239 -20.48 9.92 -4.95
N PRO A 240 -20.19 9.69 -3.66
CA PRO A 240 -19.33 8.59 -3.19
C PRO A 240 -19.79 7.19 -3.60
N GLY A 241 -21.10 6.94 -3.62
CA GLY A 241 -21.65 5.65 -4.06
C GLY A 241 -21.33 5.34 -5.53
N SER A 242 -21.65 6.27 -6.44
CA SER A 242 -21.30 6.15 -7.86
C SER A 242 -19.78 6.17 -8.09
N PHE A 243 -19.04 6.93 -7.27
CA PHE A 243 -17.59 7.00 -7.33
C PHE A 243 -16.97 5.62 -7.07
N ALA A 244 -17.50 4.83 -6.13
CA ALA A 244 -16.98 3.50 -5.81
C ALA A 244 -17.11 2.52 -6.98
N VAL A 245 -18.24 2.59 -7.69
CA VAL A 245 -18.48 1.77 -8.88
C VAL A 245 -17.53 2.20 -10.00
N HIS A 246 -17.51 3.51 -10.33
CA HIS A 246 -16.64 4.02 -11.38
C HIS A 246 -15.15 3.86 -11.10
N PHE A 247 -14.76 3.79 -9.82
CA PHE A 247 -13.39 3.54 -9.42
C PHE A 247 -12.93 2.12 -9.78
N LEU A 248 -13.77 1.10 -9.54
CA LEU A 248 -13.49 -0.26 -9.99
C LEU A 248 -13.44 -0.33 -11.52
N ASP A 249 -14.37 0.31 -12.22
CA ASP A 249 -14.36 0.40 -13.69
C ASP A 249 -13.10 1.09 -14.22
N ALA A 250 -12.64 2.14 -13.52
CA ALA A 250 -11.43 2.86 -13.88
C ALA A 250 -10.17 2.02 -13.68
N LEU A 251 -10.05 1.26 -12.58
CA LEU A 251 -8.94 0.32 -12.39
C LEU A 251 -8.87 -0.72 -13.52
N TYR A 252 -10.02 -1.21 -13.96
CA TYR A 252 -10.11 -2.12 -15.10
C TYR A 252 -9.75 -1.45 -16.43
N GLY A 253 -10.30 -0.25 -16.67
CA GLY A 253 -10.24 0.42 -17.97
C GLY A 253 -9.02 1.32 -18.22
N LEU A 254 -8.18 1.59 -17.20
CA LEU A 254 -7.00 2.44 -17.37
C LEU A 254 -5.97 1.73 -18.26
N SER A 255 -5.58 2.34 -19.38
CA SER A 255 -4.59 1.76 -20.28
C SER A 255 -3.16 2.16 -19.88
N THR A 256 -2.17 1.43 -20.40
CA THR A 256 -0.75 1.77 -20.21
C THR A 256 -0.40 3.12 -20.83
N GLU A 257 -1.03 3.47 -21.95
CA GLU A 257 -0.84 4.76 -22.62
C GLU A 257 -1.42 5.90 -21.78
N GLU A 258 -2.63 5.73 -21.25
CA GLU A 258 -3.25 6.72 -20.35
C GLU A 258 -2.42 6.90 -19.07
N PHE A 259 -1.91 5.80 -18.51
CA PHE A 259 -1.00 5.83 -17.37
C PHE A 259 0.24 6.68 -17.69
N VAL A 260 0.92 6.38 -18.80
CA VAL A 260 2.15 7.08 -19.21
C VAL A 260 1.93 8.58 -19.44
N GLN A 261 0.76 8.95 -19.97
CA GLN A 261 0.41 10.35 -20.25
C GLN A 261 0.04 11.14 -19.00
N SER A 262 -0.56 10.49 -18.00
CA SER A 262 -1.26 11.18 -16.90
C SER A 262 -0.60 10.99 -15.52
N ALA A 263 0.32 10.02 -15.37
CA ALA A 263 1.01 9.76 -14.12
C ALA A 263 1.92 10.94 -13.74
N LYS A 264 1.74 11.43 -12.51
CA LYS A 264 2.45 12.58 -11.92
C LYS A 264 3.46 12.07 -10.90
N ILE A 265 4.53 11.46 -11.40
CA ILE A 265 5.62 10.89 -10.57
C ILE A 265 6.90 11.70 -10.75
N VAL A 266 7.45 12.21 -9.63
CA VAL A 266 8.69 12.99 -9.59
C VAL A 266 9.69 12.35 -8.62
N VAL A 267 10.96 12.27 -9.00
CA VAL A 267 12.05 11.85 -8.10
C VAL A 267 12.75 13.10 -7.62
N ARG A 268 12.94 13.23 -6.31
CA ARG A 268 13.71 14.29 -5.65
C ARG A 268 15.11 13.82 -5.33
#